data_AF-A0A956F1J9-F1
#
_entry.id   AF-A0A956F1J9-F1
#
_cell.length_a   1.000
_cell.length_b   1.000
_cell.length_c   1.000
_cell.angle_alpha   90.00
_cell.angle_beta   90.00
_cell.angle_gamma   90.00
#
_symmetry.space_group_name_H-M   'P 1'
#
loop_
_entity.id
_entity.type
_entity.pdbx_description
1 polymer ?
#
loop_
_entity_poly.entity_id
_entity_poly.type
_entity_poly.pdbx_seq_one_letter_code
_entity_poly.pdbx_strand_id
1 'polypeptide(L)'
;ALGFVAMGCESGGVGDPCIPEDEYNPNFASFSSEEVNVESRSFQCETRVCLVNKFQGRVSCPYGSPGLPDGVAPADANAEQIKNLCSIPGTDPGSGSVQDKVTAAVTGQLVDRREDRAVYCSCRCANAQGNKDDGATYCDCPSGFSCEKLVDDVGLGGTQLAGSYCVKEGTNQVGTGATCSDTLQNCDAKYDY
;
A
#
# COMPACT_ATOMS: atom_id res chain seq x y z
N ALA A 1 -42.86 20.76 -11.36
CA ALA A 1 -42.28 19.66 -10.56
C ALA A 1 -40.78 19.82 -10.59
N LEU A 2 -40.14 20.15 -9.45
CA LEU A 2 -38.69 20.31 -9.32
C LEU A 2 -38.15 19.05 -8.66
N GLY A 3 -37.40 18.25 -9.41
CA GLY A 3 -36.81 17.00 -8.94
C GLY A 3 -35.54 17.26 -8.13
N PHE A 4 -35.50 16.77 -6.89
CA PHE A 4 -34.30 16.75 -6.06
C PHE A 4 -33.37 15.64 -6.56
N VAL A 5 -32.18 16.01 -7.02
CA VAL A 5 -31.09 15.06 -7.26
C VAL A 5 -30.44 14.77 -5.92
N ALA A 6 -30.68 13.57 -5.38
CA ALA A 6 -29.95 13.08 -4.22
C ALA A 6 -28.52 12.78 -4.65
N MET A 7 -27.61 13.75 -4.43
CA MET A 7 -26.18 13.44 -4.37
C MET A 7 -25.98 12.64 -3.07
N GLY A 8 -26.03 11.31 -3.18
CA GLY A 8 -25.68 10.43 -2.07
C GLY A 8 -24.24 10.72 -1.66
N CYS A 9 -24.01 10.89 -0.36
CA CYS A 9 -22.67 11.00 0.20
C CYS A 9 -21.83 9.82 -0.32
N GLU A 10 -20.74 10.12 -1.02
CA GLU A 10 -19.72 9.12 -1.33
C GLU A 10 -19.27 8.48 -0.02
N SER A 11 -19.21 7.14 -0.01
CA SER A 11 -18.67 6.38 1.11
C SER A 11 -17.33 6.97 1.52
N GLY A 12 -17.27 7.66 2.65
CA GLY A 12 -16.06 8.31 3.15
C GLY A 12 -14.93 7.30 3.31
N GLY A 13 -13.74 7.66 2.85
CA GLY A 13 -12.51 6.93 3.14
C GLY A 13 -12.01 5.93 2.09
N VAL A 14 -12.79 5.56 1.06
CA VAL A 14 -12.24 4.72 -0.04
C VAL A 14 -11.43 5.59 -1.00
N GLY A 15 -10.18 5.18 -1.27
CA GLY A 15 -9.22 5.89 -2.12
C GLY A 15 -8.26 6.80 -1.35
N ASP A 16 -8.47 7.00 -0.05
CA ASP A 16 -7.54 7.77 0.78
C ASP A 16 -6.18 7.06 0.87
N PRO A 17 -5.06 7.81 0.92
CA PRO A 17 -3.75 7.21 1.06
C PRO A 17 -3.61 6.52 2.43
N CYS A 18 -2.94 5.38 2.47
CA CYS A 18 -2.55 4.70 3.70
C CYS A 18 -1.13 4.14 3.58
N ILE A 19 -0.45 4.04 4.71
CA ILE A 19 0.85 3.39 4.85
C ILE A 19 0.61 2.03 5.54
N PRO A 20 0.89 0.89 4.88
CA PRO A 20 0.75 -0.42 5.51
C PRO A 20 1.60 -0.57 6.78
N GLU A 21 1.07 -1.25 7.79
CA GLU A 21 1.74 -1.42 9.10
C GLU A 21 3.08 -2.16 8.99
N ASP A 22 3.25 -3.02 7.99
CA ASP A 22 4.52 -3.70 7.70
C ASP A 22 5.67 -2.70 7.46
N GLU A 23 5.36 -1.50 6.94
CA GLU A 23 6.38 -0.47 6.72
C GLU A 23 6.95 0.10 8.02
N TYR A 24 6.30 -0.05 9.17
CA TYR A 24 6.88 0.38 10.45
C TYR A 24 7.94 -0.60 10.98
N ASN A 25 8.12 -1.76 10.33
CA ASN A 25 9.19 -2.69 10.62
C ASN A 25 10.46 -2.35 9.81
N PRO A 26 11.61 -2.05 10.45
CA PRO A 26 12.86 -1.72 9.75
C PRO A 26 13.42 -2.85 8.87
N ASN A 27 12.97 -4.09 9.08
CA ASN A 27 13.40 -5.26 8.32
C ASN A 27 12.45 -5.61 7.17
N PHE A 28 11.31 -4.91 7.04
CA PHE A 28 10.41 -5.13 5.92
C PHE A 28 11.02 -4.49 4.65
N ALA A 29 11.40 -5.36 3.71
CA ALA A 29 12.06 -4.95 2.48
C ALA A 29 11.08 -4.21 1.54
N SER A 30 10.02 -4.87 1.09
CA SER A 30 9.10 -4.33 0.10
C SER A 30 7.93 -5.26 -0.16
N PHE A 31 6.85 -4.68 -0.69
CA PHE A 31 5.81 -5.43 -1.39
C PHE A 31 6.25 -5.87 -2.80
N SER A 32 5.52 -6.82 -3.37
CA SER A 32 5.69 -7.39 -4.71
C SER A 32 4.57 -6.98 -5.67
N SER A 33 4.93 -6.76 -6.94
CA SER A 33 3.97 -6.40 -8.00
C SER A 33 2.92 -7.48 -8.30
N GLU A 34 3.10 -8.70 -7.81
CA GLU A 34 2.19 -9.83 -8.04
C GLU A 34 1.28 -10.15 -6.84
N GLU A 35 1.53 -9.54 -5.69
CA GLU A 35 0.82 -9.89 -4.46
C GLU A 35 -0.37 -8.96 -4.16
N VAL A 36 -1.28 -9.46 -3.34
CA VAL A 36 -2.32 -8.66 -2.70
C VAL A 36 -2.17 -8.81 -1.20
N ASN A 37 -2.07 -7.70 -0.49
CA ASN A 37 -2.16 -7.66 0.96
C ASN A 37 -3.36 -6.82 1.39
N VAL A 38 -4.16 -7.38 2.29
CA VAL A 38 -5.34 -6.71 2.86
C VAL A 38 -5.10 -6.54 4.34
N GLU A 39 -4.72 -5.33 4.73
CA GLU A 39 -4.59 -4.98 6.14
C GLU A 39 -5.96 -4.60 6.70
N SER A 40 -6.50 -5.49 7.52
CA SER A 40 -7.71 -5.19 8.30
C SER A 40 -7.37 -4.40 9.56
N ARG A 41 -8.31 -3.56 10.02
CA ARG A 41 -8.21 -2.73 11.23
C ARG A 41 -7.19 -1.59 11.11
N SER A 42 -6.88 -1.15 9.89
CA SER A 42 -6.05 0.02 9.68
C SER A 42 -6.68 1.25 10.33
N PHE A 43 -5.90 2.01 11.09
CA PHE A 43 -6.38 3.22 11.78
C PHE A 43 -6.41 4.45 10.85
N GLN A 44 -5.68 4.38 9.75
CA GLN A 44 -5.60 5.45 8.74
C GLN A 44 -6.85 5.48 7.85
N CYS A 45 -7.52 4.34 7.71
CA CYS A 45 -8.69 4.18 6.86
C CYS A 45 -9.98 4.23 7.68
N GLU A 46 -10.91 5.11 7.33
CA GLU A 46 -12.26 5.14 7.91
C GLU A 46 -12.95 3.77 7.77
N THR A 47 -12.72 3.13 6.62
CA THR A 47 -13.19 1.78 6.26
C THR A 47 -12.46 0.64 6.98
N ARG A 48 -11.39 0.94 7.72
CA ARG A 48 -10.51 -0.02 8.40
C ARG A 48 -9.73 -0.97 7.49
N VAL A 49 -9.69 -0.73 6.18
CA VAL A 49 -8.96 -1.60 5.25
C VAL A 49 -7.94 -0.77 4.48
N CYS A 50 -6.65 -1.02 4.71
CA CYS A 50 -5.58 -0.56 3.82
C CYS A 50 -5.29 -1.69 2.83
N LEU A 51 -5.55 -1.44 1.54
CA LEU A 51 -5.33 -2.40 0.48
C LEU A 51 -4.00 -2.12 -0.19
N VAL A 52 -3.15 -3.14 -0.28
CA VAL A 52 -1.98 -3.18 -1.17
C VAL A 52 -2.31 -4.15 -2.29
N ASN A 53 -2.45 -3.66 -3.52
CA ASN A 53 -2.84 -4.49 -4.66
C ASN A 53 -1.78 -4.39 -5.76
N LYS A 54 -0.99 -5.45 -5.96
CA LYS A 54 -0.02 -5.57 -7.06
C LYS A 54 0.95 -4.39 -7.07
N PHE A 55 1.60 -4.16 -5.94
CA PHE A 55 2.44 -2.99 -5.68
C PHE A 55 3.87 -3.42 -5.37
N GLN A 56 4.85 -2.81 -6.02
CA GLN A 56 6.26 -3.06 -5.72
C GLN A 56 6.81 -1.95 -4.85
N GLY A 57 7.61 -2.31 -3.83
CA GLY A 57 8.36 -1.35 -3.02
C GLY A 57 7.65 -0.99 -1.71
N ARG A 58 7.91 0.23 -1.23
CA ARG A 58 7.29 0.81 -0.02
C ARG A 58 6.63 2.12 -0.39
N VAL A 59 5.46 2.40 0.18
CA VAL A 59 4.75 3.68 0.03
C VAL A 59 5.63 4.80 0.55
N SER A 60 6.28 4.60 1.69
CA SER A 60 7.17 5.60 2.31
C SER A 60 8.57 5.67 1.69
N CYS A 61 8.89 4.83 0.69
CA CYS A 61 10.18 4.89 0.01
C CYS A 61 10.04 4.68 -1.51
N PRO A 62 9.55 5.70 -2.24
CA PRO A 62 9.24 5.57 -3.66
C PRO A 62 10.41 5.13 -4.52
N TYR A 63 11.61 5.64 -4.24
CA TYR A 63 12.83 5.35 -5.03
C TYR A 63 13.60 4.11 -4.55
N GLY A 64 13.15 3.49 -3.46
CA GLY A 64 13.87 2.39 -2.82
C GLY A 64 15.18 2.81 -2.17
N SER A 65 15.95 1.82 -1.71
CA SER A 65 17.29 2.02 -1.15
C SER A 65 18.10 0.72 -1.27
N PRO A 66 19.43 0.79 -1.33
CA PRO A 66 20.27 -0.40 -1.40
C PRO A 66 20.26 -1.23 -0.11
N GLY A 67 19.68 -0.73 1.00
CA GLY A 67 19.80 -1.34 2.31
C GLY A 67 21.21 -1.21 2.90
N LEU A 68 21.42 -1.81 4.07
CA LEU A 68 22.76 -1.99 4.60
C LEU A 68 23.51 -3.06 3.78
N PRO A 69 24.83 -2.91 3.56
CA PRO A 69 25.60 -3.96 2.91
C PRO A 69 25.57 -5.28 3.67
N ASP A 70 25.68 -6.40 2.95
CA ASP A 70 25.73 -7.73 3.55
C ASP A 70 26.81 -7.82 4.63
N GLY A 71 26.43 -8.37 5.79
CA GLY A 71 27.32 -8.56 6.94
C GLY A 71 27.57 -7.30 7.78
N VAL A 72 27.01 -6.14 7.42
CA VAL A 72 27.02 -4.93 8.26
C VAL A 72 25.82 -4.97 9.20
N ALA A 73 26.08 -5.14 10.50
CA ALA A 73 25.02 -4.99 11.49
C ALA A 73 24.61 -3.51 11.61
N PRO A 74 23.36 -3.19 11.98
CA PRO A 74 22.92 -1.81 12.17
C PRO A 74 23.81 -1.00 13.13
N ALA A 75 24.34 -1.64 14.18
CA ALA A 75 25.25 -1.01 15.13
C ALA A 75 26.62 -0.59 14.54
N ASP A 76 27.00 -1.17 13.40
CA ASP A 76 28.28 -0.93 12.73
C ASP A 76 28.14 -0.01 11.50
N ALA A 77 26.92 0.45 11.20
CA ALA A 77 26.65 1.31 10.07
C ALA A 77 27.25 2.72 10.27
N ASN A 78 27.91 3.24 9.23
CA ASN A 78 28.43 4.60 9.22
C ASN A 78 27.41 5.62 8.68
N ALA A 79 27.70 6.91 8.89
CA ALA A 79 26.78 8.00 8.53
C ALA A 79 26.43 8.04 7.02
N GLU A 80 27.38 7.73 6.13
CA GLU A 80 27.13 7.71 4.68
C GLU A 80 26.22 6.54 4.27
N GLN A 81 26.35 5.39 4.93
CA GLN A 81 25.45 4.26 4.72
C GLN A 81 24.03 4.61 5.17
N ILE A 82 23.89 5.20 6.36
CA ILE A 82 22.59 5.57 6.96
C ILE A 82 21.85 6.61 6.10
N LYS A 83 22.57 7.57 5.53
CA LYS A 83 22.00 8.67 4.73
C LYS A 83 21.23 8.18 3.51
N ASN A 84 21.64 7.06 2.91
CA ASN A 84 21.03 6.51 1.69
C ASN A 84 19.92 5.49 1.96
N LEU A 85 19.55 5.27 3.22
CA LEU A 85 18.48 4.36 3.60
C LEU A 85 17.13 5.08 3.62
N CYS A 86 16.07 4.34 3.28
CA CYS A 86 14.70 4.78 3.52
C CYS A 86 14.49 5.03 5.02
N SER A 87 13.64 6.00 5.36
CA SER A 87 13.19 6.21 6.73
C SER A 87 11.99 5.32 7.07
N ILE A 88 11.86 4.98 8.34
CA ILE A 88 10.63 4.36 8.86
C ILE A 88 9.54 5.44 8.90
N PRO A 89 8.29 5.14 8.49
CA PRO A 89 7.21 6.11 8.58
C PRO A 89 7.07 6.70 10.01
N GLY A 90 6.92 8.01 10.09
CA GLY A 90 6.73 8.73 11.36
C GLY A 90 8.01 9.01 12.16
N THR A 91 9.20 8.62 11.68
CA THR A 91 10.49 9.03 12.25
C THR A 91 11.03 10.28 11.56
N ASP A 92 12.09 10.89 12.12
CA ASP A 92 12.79 12.00 11.48
C ASP A 92 13.67 11.47 10.33
N PRO A 93 13.39 11.82 9.07
CA PRO A 93 14.15 11.33 7.93
C PRO A 93 15.55 11.95 7.84
N GLY A 94 15.75 13.12 8.43
CA GLY A 94 17.04 13.76 8.59
C GLY A 94 17.87 13.19 9.75
N SER A 95 17.30 12.28 10.56
CA SER A 95 18.06 11.66 11.63
C SER A 95 19.21 10.83 11.05
N GLY A 96 20.40 11.05 11.60
CA GLY A 96 21.56 10.20 11.36
C GLY A 96 21.50 8.88 12.14
N SER A 97 20.34 8.53 12.71
CA SER A 97 20.17 7.32 13.50
C SER A 97 19.74 6.15 12.63
N VAL A 98 20.47 5.05 12.71
CA VAL A 98 20.09 3.78 12.05
C VAL A 98 18.77 3.22 12.58
N GLN A 99 18.34 3.58 13.79
CA GLN A 99 17.08 3.09 14.37
C GLN A 99 15.85 3.65 13.66
N ASP A 100 16.00 4.78 12.97
CA ASP A 100 14.93 5.45 12.24
C ASP A 100 14.89 5.03 10.76
N LYS A 101 15.71 4.03 10.37
CA LYS A 101 15.92 3.61 8.98
C LYS A 101 15.49 2.19 8.70
N VAL A 102 15.14 1.94 7.44
CA VAL A 102 14.94 0.60 6.88
C VAL A 102 16.31 0.05 6.51
N THR A 103 16.68 -1.05 7.14
CA THR A 103 18.00 -1.66 6.95
C THR A 103 18.02 -2.72 5.85
N ALA A 104 16.83 -3.23 5.47
CA ALA A 104 16.68 -4.12 4.33
C ALA A 104 16.79 -3.36 3.00
N ALA A 105 17.27 -4.02 1.96
CA ALA A 105 17.24 -3.46 0.61
C ALA A 105 15.79 -3.30 0.13
N VAL A 106 15.46 -2.14 -0.41
CA VAL A 106 14.12 -1.79 -0.87
C VAL A 106 14.17 -1.54 -2.37
N THR A 107 13.42 -2.32 -3.13
CA THR A 107 13.22 -2.03 -4.56
C THR A 107 12.32 -0.81 -4.70
N GLY A 108 12.67 0.13 -5.59
CA GLY A 108 11.80 1.26 -5.90
C GLY A 108 10.46 0.84 -6.46
N GLN A 109 9.48 1.74 -6.40
CA GLN A 109 8.16 1.50 -6.99
C GLN A 109 8.23 1.43 -8.52
N LEU A 110 7.19 0.93 -9.17
CA LEU A 110 7.09 0.99 -10.63
C LEU A 110 6.39 2.29 -11.04
N VAL A 111 6.91 2.98 -12.06
CA VAL A 111 6.39 4.28 -12.54
C VAL A 111 4.90 4.21 -12.88
N ASP A 112 4.43 3.10 -13.46
CA ASP A 112 3.02 2.92 -13.85
C ASP A 112 2.11 2.38 -12.73
N ARG A 113 2.70 2.05 -11.58
CA ARG A 113 2.06 1.36 -10.45
C ARG A 113 2.51 1.94 -9.10
N ARG A 114 2.38 3.26 -8.99
CA ARG A 114 2.63 4.02 -7.75
C ARG A 114 1.56 3.79 -6.69
N GLU A 115 1.85 4.25 -5.47
CA GLU A 115 0.98 4.11 -4.30
C GLU A 115 -0.44 4.64 -4.56
N ASP A 116 -0.61 5.78 -5.22
CA ASP A 116 -1.94 6.38 -5.47
C ASP A 116 -2.85 5.53 -6.40
N ARG A 117 -2.27 4.52 -7.05
CA ARG A 117 -2.98 3.54 -7.89
C ARG A 117 -3.07 2.17 -7.23
N ALA A 118 -2.23 1.86 -6.24
CA ALA A 118 -1.98 0.50 -5.79
C ALA A 118 -2.12 0.30 -4.28
N VAL A 119 -1.94 1.36 -3.48
CA VAL A 119 -2.02 1.35 -2.03
C VAL A 119 -2.93 2.46 -1.54
N TYR A 120 -4.10 2.09 -1.03
CA TYR A 120 -5.10 3.03 -0.56
C TYR A 120 -6.10 2.34 0.35
N CYS A 121 -6.83 3.16 1.10
CA CYS A 121 -7.96 2.72 1.86
C CYS A 121 -9.03 2.15 0.93
N SER A 122 -9.36 0.88 1.11
CA SER A 122 -10.37 0.17 0.34
C SER A 122 -11.51 -0.25 1.25
N CYS A 123 -12.44 -1.04 0.75
CA CYS A 123 -13.47 -1.65 1.56
C CYS A 123 -13.91 -2.97 0.93
N ARG A 124 -14.30 -3.93 1.77
CA ARG A 124 -14.83 -5.21 1.33
C ARG A 124 -16.22 -5.03 0.74
N CYS A 125 -16.41 -5.47 -0.49
CA CYS A 125 -17.64 -5.27 -1.25
C CYS A 125 -18.37 -6.58 -1.59
N ALA A 126 -17.73 -7.74 -1.43
CA ALA A 126 -18.41 -9.04 -1.48
C ALA A 126 -17.60 -10.14 -0.75
N ASN A 127 -18.26 -11.25 -0.43
CA ASN A 127 -17.63 -12.47 0.05
C ASN A 127 -16.81 -13.16 -1.06
N ALA A 128 -16.19 -14.29 -0.73
CA ALA A 128 -15.37 -15.08 -1.65
C ALA A 128 -16.13 -15.57 -2.90
N GLN A 129 -17.47 -15.66 -2.81
CA GLN A 129 -18.37 -16.08 -3.88
C GLN A 129 -18.89 -14.90 -4.72
N GLY A 130 -18.53 -13.66 -4.37
CA GLY A 130 -19.00 -12.46 -5.06
C GLY A 130 -20.39 -11.98 -4.62
N ASN A 131 -20.91 -12.50 -3.51
CA ASN A 131 -22.22 -12.14 -2.96
C ASN A 131 -22.09 -11.38 -1.62
N LYS A 132 -23.21 -10.87 -1.11
CA LYS A 132 -23.33 -10.16 0.18
C LYS A 132 -24.23 -10.92 1.18
N ASP A 133 -24.37 -12.23 1.02
CA ASP A 133 -25.40 -13.09 1.62
C ASP A 133 -24.96 -13.88 2.86
N ASP A 134 -23.79 -13.55 3.44
CA ASP A 134 -23.20 -14.25 4.60
C ASP A 134 -23.36 -13.50 5.93
N GLY A 135 -24.10 -12.39 5.93
CA GLY A 135 -24.38 -11.58 7.12
C GLY A 135 -23.24 -10.64 7.55
N ALA A 136 -22.15 -10.57 6.78
CA ALA A 136 -21.13 -9.53 6.98
C ALA A 136 -21.58 -8.18 6.42
N THR A 137 -20.93 -7.10 6.87
CA THR A 137 -21.15 -5.75 6.34
C THR A 137 -20.23 -5.51 5.14
N TYR A 138 -20.83 -5.12 4.02
CA TYR A 138 -20.14 -4.77 2.79
C TYR A 138 -20.48 -3.34 2.40
N CYS A 139 -19.53 -2.61 1.83
CA CYS A 139 -19.81 -1.32 1.21
C CYS A 139 -20.24 -1.50 -0.26
N ASP A 140 -20.77 -0.40 -0.79
CA ASP A 140 -20.84 -0.18 -2.23
C ASP A 140 -19.62 0.66 -2.64
N CYS A 141 -18.96 0.27 -3.72
CA CYS A 141 -17.77 0.98 -4.17
C CYS A 141 -18.15 2.35 -4.72
N PRO A 142 -17.42 3.43 -4.36
CA PRO A 142 -17.70 4.78 -4.84
C PRO A 142 -17.31 4.94 -6.32
N SER A 143 -17.53 6.14 -6.85
CA SER A 143 -17.23 6.44 -8.25
C SER A 143 -15.74 6.23 -8.56
N GLY A 144 -15.44 5.62 -9.70
CA GLY A 144 -14.06 5.27 -10.10
C GLY A 144 -13.48 4.03 -9.40
N PHE A 145 -14.30 3.27 -8.66
CA PHE A 145 -13.93 1.99 -8.06
C PHE A 145 -14.90 0.89 -8.46
N SER A 146 -14.36 -0.29 -8.75
CA SER A 146 -15.10 -1.51 -9.06
C SER A 146 -14.91 -2.57 -7.98
N CYS A 147 -15.94 -3.38 -7.73
CA CYS A 147 -15.88 -4.48 -6.79
C CYS A 147 -15.17 -5.68 -7.43
N GLU A 148 -13.90 -5.86 -7.11
CA GLU A 148 -13.03 -6.85 -7.74
C GLU A 148 -12.66 -7.97 -6.76
N LYS A 149 -12.69 -9.22 -7.22
CA LYS A 149 -12.23 -10.36 -6.42
C LYS A 149 -10.70 -10.33 -6.34
N LEU A 150 -10.16 -10.30 -5.11
CA LEU A 150 -8.71 -10.21 -4.90
C LEU A 150 -8.13 -11.33 -4.05
N VAL A 151 -8.88 -11.83 -3.07
CA VAL A 151 -8.37 -12.83 -2.12
C VAL A 151 -9.19 -14.10 -2.27
N ASP A 152 -8.53 -15.18 -2.68
CA ASP A 152 -9.13 -16.50 -2.78
C ASP A 152 -9.31 -17.16 -1.41
N ASP A 153 -10.37 -17.95 -1.26
CA ASP A 153 -10.54 -18.81 -0.10
C ASP A 153 -9.74 -20.10 -0.31
N VAL A 154 -8.54 -20.14 0.25
CA VAL A 154 -7.65 -21.32 0.17
C VAL A 154 -7.88 -22.32 1.31
N GLY A 155 -8.89 -22.12 2.17
CA GLY A 155 -9.25 -23.07 3.22
C GLY A 155 -8.20 -23.28 4.33
N LEU A 156 -7.14 -22.47 4.38
CA LEU A 156 -5.99 -22.62 5.31
C LEU A 156 -6.02 -21.65 6.50
N GLY A 157 -7.19 -21.15 6.87
CA GLY A 157 -7.35 -20.21 7.98
C GLY A 157 -7.36 -18.75 7.51
N GLY A 158 -8.32 -17.98 8.03
CA GLY A 158 -8.61 -16.61 7.59
C GLY A 158 -9.75 -16.48 6.57
N THR A 159 -10.80 -17.30 6.64
CA THR A 159 -12.04 -17.14 5.83
C THR A 159 -12.66 -15.73 5.94
N GLN A 160 -12.24 -14.92 6.92
CA GLN A 160 -12.72 -13.55 7.10
C GLN A 160 -12.22 -12.54 6.06
N LEU A 161 -11.08 -12.78 5.38
CA LEU A 161 -10.52 -11.81 4.42
C LEU A 161 -10.64 -12.24 2.96
N ALA A 162 -10.97 -13.51 2.68
CA ALA A 162 -11.28 -13.95 1.33
C ALA A 162 -12.51 -13.21 0.79
N GLY A 163 -12.42 -12.65 -0.41
CA GLY A 163 -13.49 -11.84 -0.95
C GLY A 163 -13.07 -10.81 -1.99
N SER A 164 -14.03 -9.92 -2.23
CA SER A 164 -13.89 -8.82 -3.18
C SER A 164 -13.79 -7.50 -2.45
N TYR A 165 -13.00 -6.59 -3.03
CA TYR A 165 -12.69 -5.28 -2.47
C TYR A 165 -12.85 -4.20 -3.53
N CYS A 166 -13.10 -2.97 -3.08
CA CYS A 166 -13.18 -1.83 -3.97
C CYS A 166 -11.80 -1.48 -4.52
N VAL A 167 -11.63 -1.69 -5.82
CA VAL A 167 -10.37 -1.44 -6.54
C VAL A 167 -10.58 -0.31 -7.53
N LYS A 168 -9.65 0.64 -7.55
CA LYS A 168 -9.64 1.76 -8.49
C LYS A 168 -9.69 1.22 -9.92
N GLU A 169 -10.63 1.72 -10.71
CA GLU A 169 -10.90 1.22 -12.06
C GLU A 169 -9.64 1.29 -12.94
N GLY A 170 -9.42 0.24 -13.74
CA GLY A 170 -8.26 0.16 -14.63
C GLY A 170 -6.92 0.01 -13.92
N THR A 171 -6.90 -0.41 -12.65
CA THR A 171 -5.67 -0.64 -11.88
C THR A 171 -5.44 -2.08 -11.42
N ASN A 172 -6.39 -3.00 -11.63
CA ASN A 172 -6.28 -4.41 -11.20
C ASN A 172 -5.35 -5.25 -12.10
N GLN A 173 -4.14 -4.77 -12.35
CA GLN A 173 -3.14 -5.39 -13.20
C GLN A 173 -1.76 -5.29 -12.55
N VAL A 174 -0.88 -6.24 -12.89
CA VAL A 174 0.52 -6.20 -12.44
C VAL A 174 1.17 -4.97 -13.06
N GLY A 175 1.86 -4.17 -12.23
CA GLY A 175 2.61 -3.02 -12.71
C GLY A 175 3.74 -3.44 -13.64
N THR A 176 4.13 -2.57 -14.57
CA THR A 176 5.19 -2.84 -15.55
C THR A 176 6.14 -1.66 -15.71
N GLY A 177 7.22 -1.86 -16.47
CA GLY A 177 8.09 -0.77 -16.88
C GLY A 177 9.15 -0.41 -15.85
N ALA A 178 9.57 0.85 -15.88
CA ALA A 178 10.75 1.32 -15.15
C ALA A 178 10.49 1.42 -13.64
N THR A 179 11.52 1.08 -12.86
CA THR A 179 11.56 1.33 -11.43
C THR A 179 11.88 2.80 -11.15
N CYS A 180 11.19 3.38 -10.18
CA CYS A 180 11.49 4.68 -9.60
C CYS A 180 12.93 4.68 -9.10
N SER A 181 13.69 5.67 -9.52
CA SER A 181 15.07 5.87 -9.10
C SER A 181 15.32 7.36 -8.92
N ASP A 182 15.90 7.72 -7.78
CA ASP A 182 16.29 9.10 -7.49
C ASP A 182 17.28 9.63 -8.55
N THR A 183 18.22 8.80 -8.99
CA THR A 183 19.17 9.13 -10.08
C THR A 183 18.47 9.49 -11.39
N LEU A 184 17.36 8.82 -11.70
CA LEU A 184 16.62 9.05 -12.95
C LEU A 184 15.54 10.12 -12.79
N GLN A 185 15.19 10.50 -11.57
CA GLN A 185 14.08 11.41 -11.23
C GLN A 185 12.80 11.08 -12.01
N ASN A 186 12.55 9.79 -12.22
CA ASN A 186 11.48 9.30 -13.09
C ASN A 186 10.16 9.07 -12.37
N CYS A 187 10.10 9.42 -11.08
CA CYS A 187 8.88 9.45 -10.29
C CYS A 187 8.79 10.82 -9.63
N ASP A 188 7.65 11.49 -9.76
CA ASP A 188 7.42 12.75 -9.05
C ASP A 188 7.36 12.44 -7.54
N ALA A 189 8.31 12.95 -6.76
CA ALA A 189 8.26 12.87 -5.31
C ALA A 189 7.03 13.65 -4.82
N LYS A 190 5.90 12.97 -4.64
CA LYS A 190 4.73 13.58 -3.98
C LYS A 190 4.90 13.57 -2.45
N TYR A 191 5.90 12.84 -1.94
CA TYR A 191 6.16 12.64 -0.52
C TYR A 191 7.68 12.64 -0.25
N ASP A 192 8.32 13.81 -0.31
CA ASP A 192 9.52 14.04 0.50
C ASP A 192 9.03 14.24 1.94
N TYR A 193 9.16 13.20 2.77
CA TYR A 193 9.09 13.36 4.22
C TYR A 193 10.49 13.63 4.73
#